data_AF-A0A7W0Q897-F1
#
_entry.id   AF-A0A7W0Q897-F1
#
_cell.length_a   1.000
_cell.length_b   1.000
_cell.length_c   1.000
_cell.angle_alpha   90.00
_cell.angle_beta   90.00
_cell.angle_gamma   90.00
#
_symmetry.space_group_name_H-M   'P 1'
#
loop_
_entity.id
_entity.type
_entity.pdbx_description
1 polymer ?
#
loop_
_entity_poly.entity_id
_entity_poly.type
_entity_poly.pdbx_seq_one_letter_code
_entity_poly.pdbx_strand_id
1 'polypeptide(L)' 'MIEAGDRVKLVGIPPGLRDDEDLQTRSLFEKCLGQTFVVQAYEPATRADGSEYPLFELHVGDVTRLPTLKRRCAGS' A
#
# COMPACT_ATOMS: atom_id res chain seq x y z
N MET A 1 17.99 3.74 -8.15
CA MET A 1 16.76 3.71 -8.97
C MET A 1 15.96 2.52 -8.47
N ILE A 2 14.65 2.66 -8.26
CA ILE A 2 13.82 1.55 -7.77
C ILE A 2 13.47 0.67 -8.97
N GLU A 3 13.62 -0.65 -8.83
CA GLU A 3 13.34 -1.64 -9.88
C GLU A 3 12.41 -2.76 -9.40
N ALA A 4 11.93 -3.60 -10.32
CA ALA A 4 11.13 -4.77 -9.98
C ALA A 4 11.94 -5.72 -9.08
N GLY A 5 11.30 -6.22 -8.03
CA GLY A 5 11.95 -7.02 -6.98
C GLY A 5 12.45 -6.22 -5.78
N ASP A 6 12.57 -4.89 -5.89
CA ASP A 6 12.89 -4.04 -4.74
C ASP A 6 11.78 -4.07 -3.68
N ARG A 7 12.18 -3.82 -2.44
CA ARG A 7 11.28 -3.77 -1.30
C ARG A 7 11.08 -2.33 -0.84
N VAL A 8 9.84 -1.88 -0.83
CA VAL A 8 9.47 -0.53 -0.39
C VAL A 8 8.51 -0.59 0.78
N LYS A 9 8.60 0.38 1.68
CA LYS A 9 7.73 0.50 2.86
C LYS A 9 6.80 1.69 2.69
N LEU A 10 5.50 1.48 2.90
CA LEU A 10 4.56 2.59 2.95
C LEU A 10 4.75 3.34 4.27
N VAL A 11 5.30 4.55 4.23
CA VAL A 11 5.65 5.35 5.42
C VAL A 11 4.65 6.46 5.74
N GLY A 12 3.73 6.76 4.82
CA GLY A 12 2.74 7.82 5.00
C GLY A 12 1.66 7.78 3.94
N ILE A 13 0.57 8.49 4.23
CA ILE A 13 -0.58 8.64 3.33
C ILE A 13 -0.69 10.13 3.01
N PRO A 14 -0.85 10.53 1.73
CA PRO A 14 -1.00 11.93 1.37
C PRO A 14 -2.17 12.59 2.12
N PRO A 15 -2.00 13.83 2.61
CA PRO A 15 -3.09 14.56 3.22
C PRO A 15 -4.20 14.80 2.19
N GLY A 16 -5.45 14.62 2.59
CA GLY A 16 -6.61 14.82 1.72
C GLY A 16 -7.03 13.59 0.90
N LEU A 17 -6.32 12.45 1.01
CA LEU A 17 -6.82 11.19 0.47
C LEU A 17 -8.12 10.80 1.18
N ARG A 18 -9.15 10.50 0.40
CA ARG A 18 -10.49 10.10 0.86
C ARG A 18 -10.87 8.77 0.23
N ASP A 19 -11.75 8.06 0.91
CA ASP A 19 -12.46 6.97 0.27
C ASP A 19 -13.43 7.56 -0.75
N ASP A 20 -13.52 6.89 -1.89
CA ASP A 20 -14.55 7.10 -2.90
C ASP A 20 -15.70 6.11 -2.65
N GLU A 21 -16.90 6.39 -3.14
CA GLU A 21 -18.08 5.53 -2.93
C GLU A 21 -17.86 4.12 -3.50
N ASP A 22 -17.10 4.03 -4.61
CA ASP A 22 -16.77 2.77 -5.27
C ASP A 22 -15.44 2.16 -4.80
N LEU A 23 -14.59 2.96 -4.12
CA LEU A 23 -13.24 2.55 -3.78
C LEU A 23 -12.78 3.09 -2.41
N GLN A 24 -12.60 2.17 -1.45
CA GLN A 24 -12.09 2.44 -0.10
C GLN A 24 -10.57 2.72 -0.09
N THR A 25 -10.13 3.68 -0.90
CA THR A 25 -8.72 4.00 -1.16
C THR A 25 -7.99 4.37 0.13
N ARG A 26 -8.47 5.35 0.89
CA ARG A 26 -7.82 5.77 2.13
C ARG A 26 -7.77 4.62 3.15
N SER A 27 -8.89 3.94 3.35
CA SER A 27 -8.99 2.80 4.28
C SER A 27 -8.05 1.66 3.91
N LEU A 28 -7.78 1.42 2.62
CA LEU A 28 -6.79 0.44 2.16
C LEU A 28 -5.37 0.88 2.49
N PHE A 29 -5.01 2.13 2.18
CA PHE A 29 -3.67 2.67 2.47
C PHE A 29 -3.38 2.71 3.98
N GLU A 30 -4.39 2.99 4.81
CA GLU A 30 -4.27 2.93 6.28
C GLU A 30 -3.89 1.53 6.79
N LYS A 31 -4.43 0.47 6.18
CA LYS A 31 -4.06 -0.92 6.53
C LYS A 31 -2.66 -1.30 6.05
N CYS A 32 -2.21 -0.68 4.96
CA CYS A 32 -0.90 -0.91 4.37
C CYS A 32 0.22 -0.12 5.07
N LEU A 33 -0.12 0.83 5.94
CA LEU A 33 0.85 1.71 6.58
C LEU A 33 1.84 0.91 7.45
N GLY A 34 3.13 1.15 7.23
CA GLY A 34 4.19 0.42 7.92
C GLY A 34 4.49 -0.98 7.36
N GLN A 35 3.71 -1.46 6.39
CA GLN A 35 3.99 -2.73 5.70
C GLN A 35 5.01 -2.55 4.59
N THR A 36 5.70 -3.65 4.25
CA THR A 36 6.71 -3.71 3.19
C THR A 36 6.17 -4.50 2.01
N PHE A 37 6.30 -3.95 0.82
CA PHE A 37 5.81 -4.50 -0.44
C PHE A 37 6.96 -4.75 -1.40
N VAL A 38 6.77 -5.71 -2.30
CA VAL A 38 7.68 -5.94 -3.43
C VAL A 38 7.15 -5.17 -4.62
N VAL A 39 8.04 -4.44 -5.29
CA VAL A 39 7.74 -3.76 -6.56
C VAL A 39 7.58 -4.82 -7.64
N GLN A 40 6.40 -4.89 -8.26
CA GLN A 40 6.11 -5.78 -9.37
C GLN A 40 6.55 -5.17 -10.69
N ALA A 41 6.13 -3.93 -10.93
CA ALA A 41 6.30 -3.25 -12.20
C ALA A 41 6.54 -1.75 -11.99
N TYR A 42 7.17 -1.17 -13.01
CA TYR A 42 7.43 0.25 -13.15
C TYR A 42 6.73 0.74 -14.41
N GLU A 43 5.90 1.76 -14.27
CA GLU A 43 5.25 2.40 -15.41
C GLU A 43 5.47 3.92 -15.36
N PRO A 44 5.91 4.55 -16.45
CA PRO A 44 5.96 6.00 -16.53
C PRO A 44 4.53 6.54 -16.56
N ALA A 45 4.21 7.46 -15.65
CA ALA A 45 2.93 8.14 -15.62
C ALA A 45 3.10 9.62 -15.83
N THR A 46 2.14 10.22 -16.53
CA THR A 46 2.16 11.65 -16.82
C THR A 46 1.25 12.36 -15.83
N ARG A 47 1.76 13.42 -15.18
CA ARG A 47 0.95 14.33 -14.38
C ARG A 47 0.10 15.23 -15.28
N ALA A 48 -0.91 15.86 -14.68
CA ALA A 48 -1.71 16.89 -15.33
C ALA A 48 -0.88 18.11 -15.80
N ASP A 49 0.31 18.33 -15.22
CA ASP A 49 1.26 19.38 -15.61
C ASP A 49 2.23 18.96 -16.74
N GLY A 50 2.08 17.74 -17.29
CA GLY A 50 2.92 17.19 -18.34
C GLY A 50 4.25 16.59 -17.87
N SER A 51 4.54 16.61 -16.57
CA SER A 51 5.75 15.96 -16.03
C SER A 51 5.56 14.45 -15.87
N GLU A 52 6.60 13.69 -16.23
CA GLU A 52 6.66 12.26 -15.99
C GLU A 52 7.06 11.97 -14.54
N TYR A 53 6.33 11.07 -13.90
CA TYR A 53 6.67 10.53 -12.60
C TYR A 53 6.53 9.01 -12.63
N PRO A 54 7.39 8.31 -11.88
CA PRO A 54 7.33 6.86 -11.85
C PRO A 54 6.11 6.40 -11.03
N LEU A 55 5.23 5.62 -11.66
CA LEU A 55 4.26 4.79 -10.94
C LEU A 55 4.86 3.41 -10.75
N PHE A 56 4.59 2.83 -9.57
CA PHE A 56 5.02 1.49 -9.22
C PHE A 56 3.79 0.68 -8.88
N GLU A 57 3.68 -0.51 -9.47
CA GLU A 57 2.73 -1.50 -9.04
C GLU A 57 3.31 -2.28 -7.86
N LEU A 58 2.57 -2.31 -6.75
CA LEU A 58 2.96 -3.02 -5.53
C LEU A 58 2.09 -4.26 -5.36
N HIS A 59 2.72 -5.43 -5.15
CA HIS A 59 1.98 -6.64 -4.82
C HIS A 59 1.66 -6.67 -3.32
N VAL A 60 0.39 -6.48 -2.99
CA VAL A 60 -0.09 -6.37 -1.59
C VAL A 60 -0.48 -7.75 -0.99
N GLY A 61 -0.62 -8.79 -1.82
CA GLY A 61 -1.15 -10.10 -1.39
C GLY A 61 -2.61 -10.03 -0.94
N ASP A 62 -3.14 -11.12 -0.36
CA ASP A 62 -4.51 -11.14 0.16
C ASP A 62 -4.61 -10.33 1.47
N VAL A 63 -5.28 -9.17 1.39
CA VAL A 63 -5.65 -8.39 2.58
C VAL A 63 -6.86 -9.06 3.24
N THR A 64 -6.62 -10.18 3.92
CA THR A 64 -7.67 -10.83 4.72
C THR A 64 -8.04 -9.94 5.90
N ARG A 65 -9.28 -9.43 5.91
CA ARG A 65 -9.89 -8.82 7.10
C ARG A 65 -10.13 -9.92 8.14
N LEU A 66 -9.10 -10.40 8.82
CA LEU A 66 -9.29 -11.14 10.06
C LEU A 66 -9.08 -10.18 11.23
N PRO A 67 -10.10 -9.96 12.08
CA PRO A 67 -9.85 -9.31 13.35
C PRO A 67 -8.85 -10.18 14.10
N THR A 68 -7.67 -9.63 14.40
CA THR A 68 -6.74 -10.25 15.34
C THR A 68 -7.45 -10.41 16.67
N LEU A 69 -7.99 -11.61 16.91
CA LEU A 69 -8.50 -11.99 18.22
C LEU A 69 -7.29 -12.02 19.16
N LYS A 70 -7.20 -11.04 20.06
CA LYS A 70 -6.22 -11.01 21.13
C LYS A 70 -6.41 -12.23 22.03
N ARG A 71 -5.29 -12.95 22.21
CA ARG A 71 -4.85 -13.72 23.39
C ARG A 71 -5.73 -14.87 23.89
N ARG A 72 -5.09 -16.03 24.05
CA ARG A 72 -4.78 -16.59 25.38
C ARG A 72 -3.44 -17.30 25.32
N CYS A 73 -2.49 -16.81 26.12
CA CYS A 73 -1.44 -17.65 26.67
C CYS A 73 -2.12 -18.59 27.69
N ALA A 74 -1.96 -19.89 27.51
CA ALA A 74 -1.97 -20.88 28.58
C ALA A 74 -0.71 -21.71 28.31
N GLY A 75 0.33 -21.74 29.14
CA GLY A 75 0.33 -21.63 30.59
C GLY A 75 0.37 -23.04 31.15
N SER A 76 1.60 -23.55 31.26
CA SER A 76 2.08 -24.74 31.99
C SER A 76 1.67 -26.12 31.51
#